data_AF-A0A7X9JWG7-F1
#
_entry.id   AF-A0A7X9JWG7-F1
#
_cell.length_a   1.000
_cell.length_b   1.000
_cell.length_c   1.000
_cell.angle_alpha   90.00
_cell.angle_beta   90.00
_cell.angle_gamma   90.00
#
_symmetry.space_group_name_H-M   'P 1'
#
loop_
_entity.id
_entity.type
_entity.pdbx_description
1 polymer ?
#
loop_
_entity_poly.entity_id
_entity_poly.type
_entity_poly.pdbx_seq_one_letter_code
_entity_poly.pdbx_strand_id
1 'polypeptide(L)' 'PQLKNALKKLNRQALHSAKLSFLHPQTGQRLIFFADMPSDMAELCRALRMFSGIKEEQVAKSWKDAWKK' A
#
# COMPACT_ATOMS: atom_id res chain seq x y z
N PRO A 1 21.68 3.32 -7.90
CA PRO A 1 21.45 4.78 -7.68
C PRO A 1 19.97 5.15 -7.47
N GLN A 2 19.10 4.60 -8.31
CA GLN A 2 17.67 4.91 -8.41
C GLN A 2 16.89 4.53 -7.14
N LEU A 3 17.15 3.35 -6.56
CA LEU A 3 16.51 2.93 -5.31
C LEU A 3 16.88 3.83 -4.12
N LYS A 4 18.16 4.20 -4.00
CA LYS A 4 18.62 5.12 -2.94
C LYS A 4 17.92 6.47 -3.02
N ASN A 5 17.68 6.98 -4.23
CA ASN A 5 16.94 8.23 -4.43
C ASN A 5 15.46 8.07 -4.06
N ALA A 6 14.81 6.97 -4.43
CA ALA A 6 13.42 6.69 -4.04
C ALA A 6 13.25 6.58 -2.51
N LEU A 7 14.20 5.93 -1.83
CA LEU A 7 14.21 5.84 -0.36
C LEU A 7 14.35 7.22 0.30
N LYS A 8 15.24 8.08 -0.22
CA LYS A 8 15.41 9.44 0.29
C LYS A 8 14.20 10.35 0.03
N LYS A 9 13.48 10.13 -1.07
CA LYS A 9 12.25 10.88 -1.40
C LYS A 9 11.12 10.58 -0.40
N LEU A 10 11.05 9.36 0.12
CA LEU A 10 10.07 8.98 1.14
C LEU A 10 10.51 9.56 2.51
N ASN A 11 10.35 10.87 2.69
CA ASN A 11 10.74 11.59 3.90
C ASN A 11 9.71 11.48 5.03
N ARG A 12 8.96 10.38 5.08
CA ARG A 12 7.88 10.11 6.03
C ARG A 12 7.74 8.60 6.22
N GLN A 13 6.91 8.20 7.18
CA GLN A 13 6.60 6.79 7.38
C GLN A 13 5.96 6.17 6.12
N ALA A 14 6.36 4.94 5.80
CA ALA A 14 5.77 4.12 4.74
C ALA A 14 4.39 3.55 5.16
N LEU A 15 3.52 4.41 5.69
CA LEU A 15 2.19 4.07 6.21
C LEU A 15 1.10 4.85 5.46
N HIS A 16 0.13 4.13 4.89
CA HIS A 16 -1.02 4.69 4.16
C HIS A 16 -2.31 4.00 4.59
N SER A 17 -3.31 4.77 5.00
CA SER A 17 -4.65 4.26 5.29
C SER A 17 -5.45 4.16 3.99
N ALA A 18 -5.34 3.02 3.31
CA ALA A 18 -5.99 2.82 2.01
C ALA A 18 -7.52 2.67 2.10
N LYS A 19 -8.05 2.30 3.28
CA LYS A 19 -9.47 2.03 3.50
C LYS A 19 -9.88 2.49 4.89
N LEU A 20 -10.98 3.24 4.96
CA LEU A 20 -11.64 3.62 6.21
C LEU A 20 -13.08 3.10 6.19
N SER A 21 -13.54 2.52 7.29
CA SER A 21 -14.92 2.06 7.43
C SER A 21 -15.44 2.39 8.82
N PHE A 22 -16.64 2.95 8.90
CA PHE A 22 -17.34 3.22 10.15
C PHE A 22 -18.86 3.23 9.95
N LEU A 23 -19.63 3.26 11.04
CA LEU A 23 -21.08 3.43 11.00
C LEU A 23 -21.41 4.92 10.99
N HIS A 24 -22.23 5.37 10.05
CA HIS A 24 -22.65 6.76 9.98
C HIS A 24 -23.37 7.17 11.27
N PRO A 25 -22.98 8.28 11.92
CA PRO A 25 -23.40 8.57 13.29
C PRO A 25 -24.90 8.87 13.42
N GLN A 26 -25.57 9.39 12.40
CA GLN A 26 -27.02 9.61 12.44
C GLN A 26 -27.85 8.43 11.92
N THR A 27 -27.36 7.70 10.91
CA THR A 27 -28.19 6.70 10.20
C THR A 27 -27.84 5.26 10.55
N GLY A 28 -26.70 5.02 11.21
CA GLY A 28 -26.20 3.69 11.51
C GLY A 28 -25.73 2.90 10.29
N GLN A 29 -25.83 3.46 9.08
CA GLN A 29 -25.42 2.78 7.86
C GLN A 29 -23.90 2.68 7.76
N ARG A 30 -23.39 1.55 7.29
CA ARG A 30 -21.94 1.36 7.09
C ARG A 30 -21.47 2.19 5.90
N LEU A 31 -20.51 3.07 6.16
CA LEU A 31 -19.79 3.83 5.14
C LEU A 31 -18.38 3.27 4.97
N ILE A 32 -17.93 3.23 3.72
CA ILE A 32 -16.59 2.76 3.35
C ILE A 32 -15.98 3.78 2.40
N PHE A 33 -14.78 4.23 2.73
CA PHE A 33 -13.99 5.17 1.96
C PHE A 33 -12.69 4.51 1.54
N PHE A 34 -12.21 4.87 0.36
CA PHE A 34 -10.93 4.42 -0.17
C PHE A 34 -10.10 5.63 -0.57
N ALA A 35 -8.78 5.50 -0.40
CA ALA A 35 -7.82 6.49 -0.85
C ALA A 35 -6.74 5.79 -1.67
N ASP A 36 -6.51 6.29 -2.88
CA ASP A 36 -5.50 5.74 -3.77
C ASP A 36 -4.11 5.82 -3.15
N MET A 37 -3.22 4.93 -3.60
CA MET A 37 -1.84 4.89 -3.15
C MET A 37 -1.14 6.22 -3.49
N PRO A 38 -0.50 6.90 -2.51
CA PRO A 38 0.31 8.07 -2.77
C PRO A 38 1.43 7.81 -3.79
N SER A 39 1.74 8.81 -4.62
CA SER A 39 2.71 8.67 -5.71
C SER A 39 4.13 8.32 -5.22
N ASP A 40 4.55 8.90 -4.10
CA ASP A 40 5.85 8.63 -3.48
C ASP A 40 6.02 7.15 -3.07
N MET A 41 4.96 6.56 -2.50
CA MET A 41 4.92 5.14 -2.13
C MET A 41 4.86 4.24 -3.35
N ALA A 42 4.06 4.60 -4.36
CA ALA A 42 4.00 3.85 -5.61
C ALA A 42 5.38 3.82 -6.33
N GLU A 43 6.09 4.94 -6.36
CA GLU A 43 7.47 5.03 -6.89
C GLU A 43 8.43 4.11 -6.11
N LEU A 44 8.40 4.18 -4.78
CA LEU A 44 9.27 3.36 -3.95
C LEU A 44 8.98 1.86 -4.12
N CYS A 45 7.71 1.46 -4.10
CA CYS A 45 7.31 0.07 -4.31
C CYS A 45 7.79 -0.45 -5.67
N ARG A 46 7.71 0.36 -6.74
CA ARG A 46 8.21 -0.01 -8.07
C ARG A 46 9.74 -0.22 -8.04
N ALA A 47 10.47 0.71 -7.45
CA ALA A 47 11.94 0.61 -7.33
C ALA A 47 12.37 -0.63 -6.52
N LEU A 48 11.66 -0.95 -5.44
CA LEU A 48 11.94 -2.12 -4.60
C LEU A 48 11.67 -3.43 -5.35
N ARG A 49 10.58 -3.54 -6.11
CA ARG A 49 10.26 -4.74 -6.90
C ARG A 49 11.28 -5.00 -7.99
N MET A 50 11.68 -3.94 -8.70
CA MET A 50 12.76 -4.04 -9.69
C MET A 50 14.08 -4.49 -9.06
N PHE A 51 14.39 -4.01 -7.86
CA PHE A 51 15.63 -4.37 -7.17
C PHE A 51 15.62 -5.80 -6.62
N SER A 52 14.50 -6.28 -6.08
CA SER A 52 14.40 -7.62 -5.50
C SER A 52 14.27 -8.74 -6.53
N GLY A 53 13.95 -8.41 -7.79
CA GLY A 53 13.71 -9.40 -8.84
C GLY A 53 12.44 -10.25 -8.62
N ILE A 54 11.60 -9.87 -7.64
CA ILE A 54 10.35 -10.56 -7.32
C ILE A 54 9.31 -10.20 -8.38
N LYS A 55 8.74 -11.22 -9.03
CA LYS A 55 7.69 -11.03 -10.04
C LYS A 55 6.34 -10.72 -9.37
N GLU A 56 5.51 -9.92 -10.02
CA GLU A 56 4.20 -9.47 -9.51
C GLU A 56 3.31 -10.65 -9.07
N GLU A 57 3.39 -11.77 -9.79
CA GLU A 57 2.64 -13.00 -9.51
C GLU A 57 3.05 -13.66 -8.19
N GLN A 58 4.28 -13.43 -7.71
CA GLN A 58 4.79 -13.96 -6.46
C GLN A 58 4.35 -13.12 -5.26
N VAL A 59 4.09 -11.82 -5.45
CA VAL A 59 3.68 -10.90 -4.38
C VAL A 59 2.23 -11.16 -3.94
N ALA A 60 1.33 -11.43 -4.88
CA ALA A 60 -0.10 -11.63 -4.59
C ALA A 60 -0.40 -12.91 -3.78
N LYS A 61 0.45 -13.95 -3.91
CA LYS A 61 0.31 -15.23 -3.21
C LYS A 61 0.82 -15.20 -1.76
N SER A 62 1.63 -14.21 -1.38
CA SER A 62 2.35 -14.27 -0.09
C SER A 62 1.51 -13.76 1.09
N TRP A 63 0.86 -12.61 0.98
CA TRP A 63 0.20 -11.96 2.13
C TRP A 63 -1.33 -12.09 2.13
N LYS A 64 -1.97 -12.21 0.94
CA LYS A 64 -3.42 -12.44 0.85
C LYS A 64 -3.80 -13.85 1.29
N ASP A 65 -2.92 -14.84 1.08
CA ASP A 65 -3.14 -16.21 1.54
C ASP A 65 -2.91 -16.35 3.05
N ALA A 66 -2.12 -15.47 3.67
CA ALA A 66 -1.92 -15.43 5.12
C ALA A 66 -3.16 -14.97 5.92
N TRP A 67 -4.10 -14.26 5.26
CA TRP A 67 -5.33 -13.71 5.88
C TRP A 67 -6.59 -14.53 5.55
N LYS A 68 -6.45 -15.70 4.91
CA LYS A 68 -7.54 -16.64 4.60
C LYS A 68 -7.82 -17.64 5.74
N LYS A 69 -7.37 -17.36 6.97
CA LYS A 69 -7.78 -18.11 8.17
C LYS A 69 -8.90 -17.39 8.89
#